data_AF-A0A1S5Y1E8-F1
#
_entry.id   AF-A0A1S5Y1E8-F1
#
_cell.length_a   1.000
_cell.length_b   1.000
_cell.length_c   1.000
_cell.angle_alpha   90.00
_cell.angle_beta   90.00
_cell.angle_gamma   90.00
#
_symmetry.space_group_name_H-M   'P 1'
#
loop_
_entity.id
_entity.type
_entity.pdbx_description
1 polymer ?
#
loop_
_entity_poly.entity_id
_entity_poly.type
_entity_poly.pdbx_seq_one_letter_code
_entity_poly.pdbx_strand_id
1 'polypeptide(L)' 'MFRLIGALLVVYTLFAAARGEVYAKSGMSGRTVVRADSPAYFWCVIGIYAALSIALIVFF' A
#
# COMPACT_ATOMS: atom_id res chain seq x y z
N MET A 1 3.68 2.51 -19.51
CA MET A 1 4.49 1.69 -18.58
C MET A 1 3.99 1.85 -17.14
N PHE A 2 3.89 3.08 -16.63
CA PHE A 2 3.45 3.38 -15.24
C PHE A 2 2.05 2.90 -14.89
N ARG A 3 1.11 2.92 -15.84
CA ARG A 3 -0.23 2.31 -15.69
C ARG A 3 -0.21 0.85 -15.22
N LEU A 4 0.74 0.04 -15.71
CA LEU A 4 0.84 -1.39 -15.35
C LEU A 4 1.36 -1.54 -13.91
N ILE A 5 2.33 -0.69 -13.53
CA ILE A 5 2.86 -0.59 -12.16
C ILE A 5 1.78 -0.10 -11.21
N GLY A 6 1.02 0.91 -11.60
CA GLY A 6 -0.12 1.42 -10.85
C GLY A 6 -1.20 0.36 -10.64
N ALA A 7 -1.57 -0.38 -11.69
CA ALA A 7 -2.53 -1.49 -11.59
C ALA A 7 -2.05 -2.60 -10.65
N LEU A 8 -0.77 -3.00 -10.73
CA LEU A 8 -0.18 -3.95 -9.79
C LEU A 8 -0.21 -3.43 -8.35
N LEU A 9 0.07 -2.13 -8.16
CA LEU A 9 0.01 -1.50 -6.84
C LEU A 9 -1.42 -1.47 -6.30
N VAL A 10 -2.45 -1.23 -7.14
CA VAL A 10 -3.86 -1.35 -6.74
C VAL A 10 -4.15 -2.76 -6.23
N VAL A 11 -3.77 -3.79 -6.99
CA VAL A 11 -3.99 -5.19 -6.62
C VAL A 11 -3.31 -5.51 -5.29
N TYR A 12 -2.05 -5.11 -5.13
CA TYR A 12 -1.31 -5.28 -3.89
C TYR A 12 -1.98 -4.57 -2.71
N THR A 13 -2.43 -3.32 -2.90
CA THR A 13 -3.07 -2.52 -1.86
C THR A 13 -4.39 -3.15 -1.41
N LEU A 14 -5.21 -3.64 -2.35
CA LEU A 14 -6.45 -4.36 -2.05
C LEU A 14 -6.18 -5.68 -1.33
N PHE A 15 -5.16 -6.43 -1.78
CA PHE A 15 -4.75 -7.68 -1.13
C PHE A 15 -4.29 -7.42 0.31
N ALA A 16 -3.47 -6.40 0.55
CA ALA A 16 -3.00 -6.01 1.87
C ALA A 16 -4.17 -5.54 2.77
N ALA A 17 -5.11 -4.76 2.21
CA ALA A 17 -6.32 -4.32 2.90
C ALA A 17 -7.21 -5.51 3.32
N ALA A 18 -7.39 -6.50 2.44
CA ALA A 18 -8.19 -7.70 2.70
C ALA A 18 -7.53 -8.63 3.72
N ARG A 19 -6.21 -8.83 3.62
CA ARG A 19 -5.43 -9.64 4.57
C ARG A 19 -5.30 -8.96 5.94
N GLY A 20 -5.41 -7.63 5.98
CA GLY A 20 -5.16 -6.84 7.19
C GLY A 20 -3.67 -6.75 7.53
N GLU A 21 -2.79 -7.01 6.58
CA GLU A 21 -1.33 -6.99 6.75
C GLU A 21 -0.70 -6.27 5.55
N VAL A 22 0.13 -5.26 5.81
CA VAL A 22 0.84 -4.52 4.75
C VAL A 22 2.33 -4.45 5.07
N TYR A 23 3.18 -4.66 4.08
CA TYR A 23 4.63 -4.53 4.26
C TYR A 23 5.01 -3.06 4.08
N ALA A 24 5.32 -2.39 5.19
CA ALA A 24 5.72 -0.99 5.18
C ALA A 24 7.21 -0.88 5.52
N LYS A 25 7.92 0.05 4.87
CA LYS A 25 9.30 0.33 5.23
C LYS A 25 9.36 0.94 6.64
N SER A 26 10.15 0.35 7.53
CA SER A 26 10.34 0.81 8.91
C SER A 26 11.84 0.94 9.21
N GLY A 27 12.39 2.13 8.94
CA GLY A 27 13.82 2.40 9.11
C GLY A 27 14.69 1.69 8.06
N MET A 28 15.68 0.92 8.51
CA MET A 28 16.67 0.25 7.66
C MET A 28 16.17 -1.08 7.07
N SER A 29 15.06 -1.63 7.58
CA SER A 29 14.37 -2.80 7.04
C SER A 29 12.88 -2.51 6.80
N GLY A 30 12.17 -3.41 6.14
CA GLY A 30 10.71 -3.36 6.09
C GLY A 30 10.09 -4.18 7.21
N ARG A 31 8.97 -3.70 7.75
CA ARG A 31 8.18 -4.35 8.79
C ARG A 31 6.78 -4.63 8.25
N THR A 32 6.26 -5.81 8.55
CA THR A 32 4.84 -6.11 8.33
C THR A 32 4.01 -5.40 9.39
N VAL A 33 3.15 -4.50 8.94
CA VAL A 33 2.17 -3.79 9.76
C VAL A 33 0.87 -4.56 9.71
N VAL A 34 0.49 -5.13 10.85
CA VAL A 34 -0.80 -5.80 11.01
C VAL A 34 -1.83 -4.77 11.48
N ARG A 35 -3.02 -4.81 10.89
CA ARG A 35 -4.15 -3.93 11.26
C ARG A 35 -4.52 -4.06 12.74
N ALA A 36 -4.36 -5.24 13.33
CA ALA A 36 -4.63 -5.49 14.74
C ALA A 36 -3.64 -4.78 15.68
N ASP A 37 -2.36 -4.72 15.32
CA ASP A 37 -1.31 -4.09 16.14
C ASP A 37 -1.35 -2.56 16.05
N SER A 38 -1.64 -2.02 14.87
CA SER A 38 -1.55 -0.58 14.61
C SER A 38 -2.52 -0.14 13.51
N PRO A 39 -3.84 -0.06 13.81
CA PRO A 39 -4.87 0.19 12.81
C PRO A 39 -4.72 1.54 12.12
N ALA A 40 -4.37 2.60 12.87
CA ALA A 40 -4.17 3.93 12.29
C ALA A 40 -2.99 3.95 11.29
N TYR A 41 -1.85 3.36 11.67
CA TYR A 41 -0.67 3.29 10.80
C TYR A 41 -0.92 2.43 9.57
N PHE A 42 -1.62 1.29 9.74
CA PHE A 42 -2.05 0.43 8.64
C PHE A 42 -2.88 1.19 7.60
N TRP A 43 -3.93 1.89 8.02
CA TRP A 43 -4.78 2.68 7.11
C TRP A 43 -4.03 3.84 6.47
N CYS A 44 -3.06 4.43 7.19
CA CYS A 44 -2.19 5.47 6.63
C CYS A 44 -1.34 4.94 5.47
N VAL A 45 -0.71 3.78 5.64
CA VAL A 45 0.09 3.13 4.59
C VAL A 45 -0.79 2.72 3.40
N ILE A 46 -1.94 2.10 3.65
CA ILE A 46 -2.92 1.75 2.62
C ILE A 46 -3.37 3.00 1.84
N GLY A 47 -3.66 4.10 2.53
CA GLY A 47 -4.05 5.37 1.91
C GLY A 47 -2.96 5.93 0.99
N ILE A 48 -1.69 5.89 1.43
CA ILE A 48 -0.54 6.32 0.61
C ILE A 48 -0.40 5.44 -0.64
N TYR A 49 -0.50 4.12 -0.51
CA TYR A 49 -0.38 3.21 -1.65
C TYR A 49 -1.55 3.36 -2.62
N ALA A 50 -2.77 3.57 -2.13
CA ALA A 50 -3.93 3.88 -2.96
C ALA A 50 -3.72 5.19 -3.73
N ALA A 51 -3.32 6.28 -3.06
CA ALA A 51 -3.06 7.56 -3.70
C ALA A 51 -1.94 7.47 -4.75
N LEU A 52 -0.84 6.77 -4.43
CA LEU A 52 0.26 6.55 -5.37
C LEU A 52 -0.17 5.73 -6.59
N SER A 53 -1.02 4.72 -6.40
CA SER A 53 -1.55 3.90 -7.48
C SER A 53 -2.40 4.74 -8.44
N ILE A 54 -3.26 5.62 -7.92
CA ILE A 54 -4.07 6.54 -8.72
C ILE A 54 -3.15 7.51 -9.45
N ALA A 55 -2.15 8.06 -8.77
CA ALA A 55 -1.18 8.97 -9.37
C ALA A 55 -0.47 8.33 -10.58
N LEU A 56 -0.02 7.08 -10.44
CA LEU A 56 0.65 6.30 -11.48
C LEU A 56 -0.24 5.95 -12.69
N ILE A 57 -1.57 5.90 -12.51
CA ILE A 57 -2.51 5.55 -13.58
C ILE A 57 -3.02 6.79 -14.32
N VAL A 58 -3.24 7.88 -13.58
CA VAL A 58 -3.91 9.09 -14.06
C VAL A 58 -2.92 10.13 -14.59
N PHE A 59 -1.77 10.31 -13.93
CA PHE A 59 -0.83 11.39 -14.24
C PHE A 59 0.39 10.95 -15.07
N PHE A 60 0.67 9.64 -15.16
CA PHE A 60 1.81 9.05 -15.88
C PHE A 60 1.37 8.00 -16.90
#